data_AF-A0AA41V3E3-F1
#
_entry.id   AF-A0AA41V3E3-F1
#
_cell.length_a   1.000
_cell.length_b   1.000
_cell.length_c   1.000
_cell.angle_alpha   90.00
_cell.angle_beta   90.00
_cell.angle_gamma   90.00
#
_symmetry.space_group_name_H-M   'P 1'
#
loop_
_entity.id
_entity.type
_entity.pdbx_description
1 polymer ?
#
loop_
_entity_poly.entity_id
_entity_poly.type
_entity_poly.pdbx_seq_one_letter_code
_entity_poly.pdbx_strand_id
1 'polypeptide(L)'
;MALASRVLSRSKQLYAGQIVLQKDYVGQVRSFAKEAAPATDLKGDQMLKNIFLDVKNKFETAMSVLRKEKIVIAPEDPAAVTQYANVMKTVREKAQLFSESQRIQFTIQQKTQDIPDARTYLLTLKEIRIKRGLTDELGAEALMMDALEKIEKDIKKPLMRNDKKGMALLVAEFDKINKTLGIRKEDLPKYEEQLELNIAKAQLEELKKDALEAMETQKKREEFKDEPMVDVKSLDIRNFV
;
A
#
# COMPACT_ATOMS: atom_id res chain seq x y z
N MET A 1 22.24 -22.95 6.73
CA MET A 1 23.24 -22.84 5.65
C MET A 1 23.32 -24.16 4.91
N ALA A 2 22.52 -24.33 3.86
CA ALA A 2 22.73 -25.29 2.77
C ALA A 2 21.65 -25.07 1.68
N LEU A 3 21.96 -24.17 0.73
CA LEU A 3 21.77 -24.37 -0.72
C LEU A 3 20.31 -24.62 -1.19
N ALA A 4 19.48 -23.62 -1.51
CA ALA A 4 19.64 -22.54 -2.49
C ALA A 4 20.18 -22.99 -3.87
N SER A 5 19.60 -24.04 -4.50
CA SER A 5 19.89 -24.34 -5.91
C SER A 5 18.91 -25.31 -6.58
N ARG A 6 17.59 -25.07 -6.50
CA ARG A 6 16.60 -25.83 -7.30
C ARG A 6 15.49 -24.96 -7.90
N VAL A 7 15.83 -24.03 -8.80
CA VAL A 7 14.88 -23.52 -9.82
C VAL A 7 15.56 -23.18 -11.17
N LEU A 8 16.88 -23.00 -11.27
CA LEU A 8 17.54 -22.66 -12.55
C LEU A 8 18.07 -23.88 -13.32
N SER A 9 17.20 -24.83 -13.64
CA SER A 9 17.57 -26.02 -14.42
C SER A 9 16.47 -26.46 -15.37
N ARG A 10 16.08 -25.61 -16.33
CA ARG A 10 15.61 -26.05 -17.65
C ARG A 10 16.01 -25.02 -18.72
N SER A 11 16.46 -25.54 -19.85
CA SER A 11 16.84 -24.88 -21.10
C SER A 11 18.19 -24.15 -21.16
N LYS A 12 19.29 -24.90 -21.03
CA LYS A 12 20.48 -24.68 -21.87
C LYS A 12 20.59 -25.81 -22.89
N GLN A 13 20.26 -25.46 -24.13
CA GLN A 13 20.99 -25.80 -25.36
C GLN A 13 22.09 -26.86 -25.19
N LEU A 14 21.79 -28.07 -25.68
CA LEU A 14 22.78 -29.01 -26.17
C LEU A 14 22.40 -29.32 -27.62
N TYR A 15 22.89 -28.52 -28.55
CA TYR A 15 23.24 -29.03 -29.87
C TYR A 15 24.77 -29.04 -29.93
N ALA A 16 25.30 -30.23 -29.65
CA ALA A 16 26.65 -30.60 -29.97
C ALA A 16 26.79 -30.65 -31.51
N GLY A 17 27.81 -29.98 -32.04
CA GLY A 17 28.16 -30.03 -33.45
C GLY A 17 29.61 -29.62 -33.61
N GLN A 18 30.46 -30.62 -33.83
CA GLN A 18 31.91 -30.51 -34.00
C GLN A 18 32.30 -29.48 -35.07
N ILE A 19 33.36 -28.76 -34.74
CA ILE A 19 34.20 -27.99 -35.65
C ILE A 19 34.69 -28.92 -36.76
N VAL A 20 34.22 -28.71 -37.98
CA VAL A 20 34.90 -29.12 -39.21
C VAL A 20 35.11 -27.86 -40.04
N LEU A 21 36.37 -27.44 -40.10
CA LEU A 21 36.88 -26.41 -41.00
C LEU A 21 36.71 -26.91 -42.44
N GLN A 22 35.72 -26.40 -43.16
CA GLN A 22 35.79 -26.31 -44.62
C GLN A 22 36.25 -24.91 -44.99
N LYS A 23 37.49 -24.84 -45.45
CA LYS A 23 37.99 -23.76 -46.30
C LYS A 23 37.10 -23.74 -47.54
N ASP A 24 36.35 -22.66 -47.73
CA ASP A 24 36.21 -21.91 -48.98
C ASP A 24 34.99 -20.99 -48.88
N TYR A 25 35.11 -19.79 -49.44
CA TYR A 25 34.27 -18.58 -49.32
C TYR A 25 34.67 -17.61 -48.20
N VAL A 26 35.49 -16.63 -48.62
CA VAL A 26 35.74 -15.35 -47.94
C VAL A 26 34.43 -14.56 -47.91
N GLY A 27 33.58 -14.87 -46.94
CA GLY A 27 32.45 -14.04 -46.53
C GLY A 27 32.91 -13.05 -45.48
N GLN A 28 32.86 -11.76 -45.79
CA GLN A 28 33.17 -10.68 -44.85
C GLN A 28 32.22 -10.79 -43.64
N VAL A 29 32.74 -11.26 -42.49
CA VAL A 29 32.01 -11.24 -41.22
C VAL A 29 31.82 -9.78 -40.86
N ARG A 30 30.66 -9.22 -41.19
CA ARG A 30 30.25 -7.90 -40.71
C ARG A 30 29.96 -8.04 -39.22
N SER A 31 30.93 -7.67 -38.40
CA SER A 31 30.74 -7.42 -36.97
C SER A 31 29.80 -6.22 -36.81
N PHE A 32 28.49 -6.48 -36.68
CA PHE A 32 27.49 -5.49 -36.27
C PHE A 32 27.53 -5.31 -34.75
N ALA A 33 28.68 -4.90 -34.22
CA ALA A 33 28.74 -4.27 -32.92
C ALA A 33 29.26 -2.85 -33.16
N LYS A 34 28.35 -1.99 -33.62
CA LYS A 34 28.57 -0.55 -33.52
C LYS A 34 28.62 -0.28 -32.01
N GLU A 35 29.79 0.16 -31.55
CA GLU A 35 30.06 0.67 -30.21
C GLU A 35 28.79 1.33 -29.65
N ALA A 36 28.17 0.68 -28.66
CA ALA A 36 27.03 1.27 -27.99
C ALA A 36 27.56 2.52 -27.31
N ALA A 37 27.21 3.69 -27.86
CA ALA A 37 27.48 4.97 -27.23
C ALA A 37 27.06 4.85 -25.74
N PRO A 38 27.85 5.40 -24.80
CA PRO A 38 27.51 5.32 -23.38
C PRO A 38 26.07 5.76 -23.22
N ALA A 39 25.24 4.91 -22.60
CA ALA A 39 23.83 5.15 -22.43
C ALA A 39 23.65 6.58 -21.92
N THR A 40 23.16 7.46 -22.78
CA THR A 40 22.82 8.83 -22.39
C THR A 40 21.78 8.68 -21.29
N ASP A 41 22.07 9.14 -20.07
CA ASP A 41 21.18 9.04 -18.92
C ASP A 41 19.83 9.67 -19.31
N LEU A 42 18.88 8.83 -19.75
CA LEU A 42 17.58 9.28 -20.18
C LEU A 42 16.87 9.78 -18.93
N LYS A 43 16.20 10.93 -19.02
CA LYS A 43 15.42 11.51 -17.91
C LYS A 43 14.44 10.49 -17.29
N GLY A 44 13.94 9.55 -18.10
CA GLY A 44 13.13 8.42 -17.64
C GLY A 44 13.91 7.42 -16.79
N ASP A 45 15.12 7.05 -17.16
CA ASP A 45 15.97 6.12 -16.40
C ASP A 45 16.33 6.71 -15.04
N GLN A 46 16.66 8.01 -15.00
CA GLN A 46 16.93 8.69 -13.72
C GLN A 46 15.69 8.74 -12.83
N MET A 47 14.50 8.95 -13.39
CA MET A 47 13.24 8.90 -12.65
C MET A 47 12.99 7.51 -12.05
N LEU A 48 13.16 6.45 -12.83
CA LEU A 48 12.99 5.07 -12.36
C LEU A 48 14.02 4.70 -11.28
N LYS A 49 15.29 5.08 -11.47
CA LYS A 49 16.35 4.90 -10.46
C LYS A 49 15.98 5.59 -9.15
N ASN A 50 15.47 6.82 -9.22
CA ASN A 50 15.06 7.57 -8.02
C ASN A 50 13.87 6.90 -7.31
N ILE A 51 12.87 6.42 -8.06
CA ILE A 51 11.72 5.68 -7.47
C ILE A 51 12.20 4.39 -6.81
N PHE A 52 13.06 3.62 -7.48
CA PHE A 52 13.61 2.39 -6.92
C PHE A 52 14.40 2.66 -5.64
N LEU A 53 15.24 3.71 -5.64
CA LEU A 53 16.02 4.11 -4.47
C LEU A 53 15.12 4.52 -3.29
N ASP A 54 14.05 5.28 -3.56
CA ASP A 54 13.06 5.66 -2.55
C ASP A 54 12.37 4.42 -1.94
N VAL A 55 11.88 3.51 -2.79
CA VAL A 55 11.25 2.25 -2.33
C VAL A 55 12.23 1.40 -1.52
N LYS A 56 13.47 1.27 -1.97
CA LYS A 56 14.52 0.54 -1.27
C LYS A 56 14.78 1.16 0.11
N ASN A 57 14.96 2.46 0.19
CA ASN A 57 15.24 3.16 1.45
C ASN A 57 14.08 2.99 2.45
N LYS A 58 12.83 3.08 1.97
CA LYS A 58 11.63 2.84 2.79
C LYS A 58 11.56 1.41 3.31
N PHE A 59 11.87 0.44 2.46
CA PHE A 59 11.93 -0.97 2.85
C PHE A 59 13.02 -1.24 3.90
N GLU A 60 14.25 -0.75 3.67
CA GLU A 60 15.35 -0.89 4.62
C GLU A 60 15.03 -0.21 5.97
N THR A 61 14.37 0.95 5.94
CA THR A 61 13.92 1.65 7.14
C THR A 61 12.91 0.80 7.92
N ALA A 62 11.91 0.24 7.25
CA ALA A 62 10.92 -0.65 7.88
C ALA A 62 11.59 -1.87 8.53
N MET A 63 12.47 -2.56 7.79
CA MET A 63 13.22 -3.71 8.29
C MET A 63 14.10 -3.36 9.49
N SER A 64 14.70 -2.16 9.51
CA SER A 64 15.53 -1.71 10.64
C SER A 64 14.75 -1.58 11.96
N VAL A 65 13.45 -1.32 11.89
CA VAL A 65 12.56 -1.26 13.05
C VAL A 65 12.12 -2.68 13.44
N LEU A 66 11.66 -3.47 12.47
CA LEU A 66 11.18 -4.84 12.71
C LEU A 66 12.25 -5.78 13.27
N ARG A 67 13.53 -5.55 12.94
CA ARG A 67 14.67 -6.30 13.52
C ARG A 67 14.94 -5.97 14.99
N LYS A 68 14.47 -4.83 15.50
CA LYS A 68 14.73 -4.38 16.88
C LYS A 68 13.60 -4.82 17.81
N GLU A 69 12.37 -4.63 17.36
CA GLU A 69 11.17 -4.86 18.16
C GLU A 69 10.78 -6.34 18.17
N LYS A 70 10.58 -6.91 19.37
CA LYS A 70 10.03 -8.27 19.50
C LYS A 70 8.51 -8.20 19.36
N ILE A 71 7.98 -8.88 18.35
CA ILE A 71 6.53 -8.98 18.12
C ILE A 71 6.00 -10.24 18.79
N VAL A 72 4.98 -10.09 19.64
CA VAL A 72 4.27 -11.22 20.26
C VAL A 72 3.08 -11.58 19.38
N ILE A 73 3.05 -12.79 18.83
CA ILE A 73 1.98 -13.25 17.95
C ILE A 73 0.80 -13.76 18.79
N ALA A 74 -0.01 -12.82 19.29
CA ALA A 74 -1.19 -13.09 20.11
C ALA A 74 -2.35 -12.16 19.72
N PRO A 75 -3.09 -12.44 18.63
CA PRO A 75 -4.20 -11.60 18.16
C PRO A 75 -5.37 -11.51 19.15
N GLU A 76 -5.48 -12.49 20.06
CA GLU A 76 -6.48 -12.49 21.14
C GLU A 76 -6.12 -11.60 22.34
N ASP A 77 -4.85 -11.18 22.46
CA ASP A 77 -4.38 -10.32 23.56
C ASP A 77 -4.37 -8.84 23.12
N PRO A 78 -5.22 -7.97 23.70
CA PRO A 78 -5.24 -6.55 23.37
C PRO A 78 -3.89 -5.87 23.54
N ALA A 79 -3.07 -6.27 24.52
CA ALA A 79 -1.77 -5.65 24.75
C ALA A 79 -0.80 -5.95 23.61
N ALA A 80 -0.79 -7.19 23.10
CA ALA A 80 0.02 -7.58 21.95
C ALA A 80 -0.44 -6.88 20.66
N VAL A 81 -1.75 -6.73 20.46
CA VAL A 81 -2.32 -5.99 19.32
C VAL A 81 -1.89 -4.51 19.37
N THR A 82 -2.03 -3.85 20.53
CA THR A 82 -1.59 -2.46 20.70
C THR A 82 -0.08 -2.30 20.52
N GLN A 83 0.72 -3.22 21.05
CA GLN A 83 2.17 -3.21 20.84
C GLN A 83 2.50 -3.29 19.34
N TYR A 84 1.91 -4.25 18.62
CA TYR A 84 2.15 -4.43 17.19
C TYR A 84 1.67 -3.23 16.36
N ALA A 85 0.51 -2.65 16.69
CA ALA A 85 0.02 -1.42 16.07
C ALA A 85 1.01 -0.27 16.23
N ASN A 86 1.59 -0.09 17.43
CA ASN A 86 2.61 0.94 17.69
C ASN A 86 3.91 0.70 16.91
N VAL A 87 4.35 -0.56 16.77
CA VAL A 87 5.50 -0.92 15.92
C VAL A 87 5.22 -0.56 14.47
N MET A 88 4.04 -0.92 13.93
CA MET A 88 3.67 -0.61 12.56
C MET A 88 3.47 0.88 12.30
N LYS A 89 2.95 1.62 13.28
CA LYS A 89 2.92 3.08 13.27
C LYS A 89 4.32 3.69 13.19
N THR A 90 5.24 3.20 14.02
CA THR A 90 6.65 3.63 13.99
C THR A 90 7.32 3.33 12.66
N VAL A 91 7.07 2.15 12.08
CA VAL A 91 7.53 1.77 10.74
C VAL A 91 7.03 2.77 9.70
N ARG A 92 5.72 3.03 9.68
CA ARG A 92 5.08 3.96 8.76
C ARG A 92 5.66 5.37 8.86
N GLU A 93 5.76 5.91 10.07
CA GLU A 93 6.28 7.26 10.32
C GLU A 93 7.75 7.38 9.89
N LYS A 94 8.61 6.43 10.28
CA LYS A 94 10.03 6.46 9.92
C LYS A 94 10.26 6.27 8.43
N ALA A 95 9.46 5.42 7.77
CA ALA A 95 9.52 5.22 6.33
C ALA A 95 8.77 6.30 5.54
N GLN A 96 8.28 7.36 6.19
CA GLN A 96 7.53 8.46 5.56
C GLN A 96 6.36 7.96 4.70
N LEU A 97 5.70 6.91 5.17
CA LEU A 97 4.52 6.34 4.54
C LEU A 97 3.29 7.09 5.06
N PHE A 98 2.34 7.35 4.16
CA PHE A 98 1.09 8.01 4.54
C PHE A 98 0.27 7.13 5.49
N SER A 99 -0.38 7.77 6.47
CA SER A 99 -1.49 7.16 7.18
C SER A 99 -2.71 6.99 6.27
N GLU A 100 -3.69 6.20 6.67
CA GLU A 100 -4.87 5.97 5.83
C GLU A 100 -5.67 7.26 5.57
N SER A 101 -5.79 8.13 6.59
CA SER A 101 -6.42 9.44 6.42
C SER A 101 -5.65 10.32 5.41
N GLN A 102 -4.32 10.34 5.51
CA GLN A 102 -3.44 11.05 4.58
C GLN A 102 -3.52 10.50 3.15
N ARG A 103 -3.60 9.17 2.98
CA ARG A 103 -3.79 8.53 1.66
C ARG A 103 -5.12 8.91 1.03
N ILE A 104 -6.19 8.94 1.83
CA ILE A 104 -7.51 9.39 1.38
C ILE A 104 -7.45 10.85 0.95
N GLN A 105 -6.90 11.72 1.79
CA GLN A 105 -6.75 13.15 1.50
C GLN A 105 -5.93 13.39 0.23
N PHE A 106 -4.78 12.72 0.09
CA PHE A 106 -3.93 12.81 -1.09
C PHE A 106 -4.68 12.39 -2.36
N THR A 107 -5.43 11.28 -2.31
CA THR A 107 -6.22 10.79 -3.45
C THR A 107 -7.29 11.80 -3.86
N ILE A 108 -7.99 12.38 -2.88
CA ILE A 108 -9.02 13.40 -3.12
C ILE A 108 -8.37 14.61 -3.78
N GLN A 109 -7.27 15.13 -3.22
CA GLN A 109 -6.57 16.29 -3.76
C GLN A 109 -6.12 16.07 -5.20
N GLN A 110 -5.44 14.96 -5.47
CA GLN A 110 -4.96 14.61 -6.82
C GLN A 110 -6.09 14.54 -7.85
N LYS A 111 -7.25 13.98 -7.48
CA LYS A 111 -8.39 13.83 -8.40
C LYS A 111 -9.26 15.06 -8.54
N THR A 112 -9.11 16.04 -7.65
CA THR A 112 -10.01 17.20 -7.58
C THR A 112 -9.30 18.54 -7.70
N GLN A 113 -7.98 18.56 -7.90
CA GLN A 113 -7.17 19.78 -7.92
C GLN A 113 -7.68 20.80 -8.95
N ASP A 114 -7.99 20.34 -10.17
CA ASP A 114 -8.37 21.22 -11.29
C ASP A 114 -9.88 21.44 -11.41
N ILE A 115 -10.68 20.90 -10.49
CA ILE A 115 -12.14 21.02 -10.54
C ILE A 115 -12.56 22.38 -9.97
N PRO A 116 -13.21 23.27 -10.75
CA PRO A 116 -13.46 24.64 -10.30
C PRO A 116 -14.80 24.80 -9.55
N ASP A 117 -15.80 23.96 -9.81
CA ASP A 117 -17.13 24.04 -9.20
C ASP A 117 -17.38 22.96 -8.13
N ALA A 118 -18.32 23.23 -7.22
CA ALA A 118 -18.62 22.36 -6.09
C ALA A 118 -19.37 21.08 -6.50
N ARG A 119 -20.24 21.15 -7.52
CA ARG A 119 -21.03 19.98 -7.96
C ARG A 119 -20.12 18.90 -8.52
N THR A 120 -19.26 19.25 -9.46
CA THR A 120 -18.33 18.31 -10.08
C THR A 120 -17.37 17.75 -9.02
N TYR A 121 -16.99 18.55 -8.01
CA TYR A 121 -16.20 18.09 -6.88
C TYR A 121 -16.91 16.99 -6.08
N LEU A 122 -18.16 17.21 -5.67
CA LEU A 122 -18.93 16.21 -4.91
C LEU A 122 -19.21 14.94 -5.72
N LEU A 123 -19.52 15.07 -7.02
CA LEU A 123 -19.68 13.92 -7.91
C LEU A 123 -18.37 13.11 -8.02
N THR A 124 -17.23 13.79 -8.07
CA THR A 124 -15.91 13.13 -8.08
C THR A 124 -15.63 12.42 -6.76
N LEU A 125 -16.00 13.00 -5.61
CA LEU A 125 -15.90 12.32 -4.31
C LEU A 125 -16.73 11.04 -4.29
N LYS A 126 -17.97 11.09 -4.80
CA LYS A 126 -18.84 9.92 -4.95
C LYS A 126 -18.20 8.84 -5.81
N GLU A 127 -17.60 9.21 -6.95
CA GLU A 127 -16.85 8.25 -7.76
C GLU A 127 -15.66 7.63 -7.03
N ILE A 128 -14.91 8.42 -6.25
CA ILE A 128 -13.79 7.91 -5.45
C ILE A 128 -14.29 6.88 -4.45
N ARG A 129 -15.39 7.16 -3.75
CA ARG A 129 -16.01 6.24 -2.79
C ARG A 129 -16.44 4.93 -3.47
N ILE A 130 -17.19 5.01 -4.57
CA ILE A 130 -17.67 3.83 -5.31
C ILE A 130 -16.50 2.99 -5.84
N LYS A 131 -15.48 3.62 -6.42
CA LYS A 131 -14.28 2.92 -6.92
C LYS A 131 -13.48 2.23 -5.80
N ARG A 132 -13.63 2.67 -4.55
CA ARG A 132 -13.05 2.04 -3.35
C ARG A 132 -13.96 0.98 -2.72
N GLY A 133 -15.15 0.72 -3.29
CA GLY A 133 -16.10 -0.26 -2.75
C GLY A 133 -16.76 0.16 -1.45
N LEU A 134 -16.72 1.45 -1.10
CA LEU A 134 -17.31 1.98 0.13
C LEU A 134 -18.79 2.30 -0.10
N THR A 135 -19.66 1.91 0.82
CA THR A 135 -21.11 2.20 0.83
C THR A 135 -21.37 3.57 1.49
N ASP A 136 -22.45 4.26 1.09
CA ASP A 136 -22.93 5.49 1.75
C ASP A 136 -24.11 5.11 2.63
N GLU A 137 -23.80 4.44 3.74
CA GLU A 137 -24.80 3.88 4.65
C GLU A 137 -25.63 4.95 5.34
N LEU A 138 -25.05 6.12 5.53
CA LEU A 138 -25.69 7.26 6.19
C LEU A 138 -26.47 8.15 5.20
N GLY A 139 -26.40 7.88 3.89
CA GLY A 139 -27.00 8.73 2.86
C GLY A 139 -26.45 10.16 2.84
N ALA A 140 -25.20 10.35 3.31
CA ALA A 140 -24.60 11.66 3.47
C ALA A 140 -24.43 12.38 2.13
N GLU A 141 -24.14 11.63 1.06
CA GLU A 141 -23.92 12.22 -0.27
C GLU A 141 -25.20 12.83 -0.84
N ALA A 142 -26.35 12.18 -0.63
CA ALA A 142 -27.64 12.70 -1.07
C ALA A 142 -27.96 14.01 -0.35
N LEU A 143 -27.79 14.04 0.97
CA LEU A 143 -28.00 15.26 1.78
C LEU A 143 -27.06 16.40 1.38
N MET A 144 -25.78 16.09 1.10
CA MET A 144 -24.81 17.08 0.64
C MET A 144 -25.17 17.64 -0.74
N MET A 145 -25.63 16.79 -1.66
CA MET A 145 -26.07 17.22 -2.98
C MET A 145 -27.34 18.07 -2.92
N ASP A 146 -28.31 17.71 -2.07
CA ASP A 146 -29.53 18.49 -1.86
C ASP A 146 -29.21 19.88 -1.27
N ALA A 147 -28.27 19.97 -0.33
CA ALA A 147 -27.81 21.23 0.22
C ALA A 147 -27.14 22.11 -0.84
N LEU A 148 -26.29 21.52 -1.69
CA LEU A 148 -25.68 22.22 -2.80
C LEU A 148 -26.74 22.72 -3.79
N GLU A 149 -27.72 21.89 -4.13
CA GLU A 149 -28.78 22.25 -5.08
C GLU A 149 -29.60 23.45 -4.59
N LYS A 150 -29.91 23.52 -3.29
CA LYS A 150 -30.59 24.69 -2.69
C LYS A 150 -29.78 25.97 -2.88
N ILE A 151 -28.48 25.93 -2.55
CA ILE A 151 -27.59 27.10 -2.68
C ILE A 151 -27.50 27.54 -4.14
N GLU A 152 -27.35 26.60 -5.08
CA GLU A 152 -27.26 26.92 -6.50
C GLU A 152 -28.56 27.49 -7.07
N LYS A 153 -29.73 27.02 -6.59
CA LYS A 153 -31.03 27.60 -6.92
C LYS A 153 -31.13 29.05 -6.45
N ASP A 154 -30.63 29.36 -5.26
CA ASP A 154 -30.66 30.71 -4.70
C ASP A 154 -29.74 31.67 -5.47
N ILE A 155 -28.54 31.22 -5.84
CA ILE A 155 -27.57 32.05 -6.61
C ILE A 155 -27.79 32.01 -8.12
N LYS A 156 -28.70 31.14 -8.61
CA LYS A 156 -29.06 30.93 -10.03
C LYS A 156 -27.87 30.62 -10.95
N LYS A 157 -26.80 30.04 -10.40
CA LYS A 157 -25.58 29.65 -11.12
C LYS A 157 -24.87 28.52 -10.36
N PRO A 158 -23.95 27.77 -11.01
CA PRO A 158 -23.12 26.80 -10.31
C PRO A 158 -22.29 27.45 -9.21
N LEU A 159 -22.14 26.76 -8.08
CA LEU A 159 -21.31 27.26 -6.99
C LEU A 159 -19.84 26.98 -7.29
N MET A 160 -19.04 28.04 -7.43
CA MET A 160 -17.60 27.93 -7.66
C MET A 160 -16.84 27.73 -6.35
N ARG A 161 -15.82 26.87 -6.33
CA ARG A 161 -15.00 26.58 -5.13
C ARG A 161 -14.15 27.77 -4.66
N ASN A 162 -13.92 28.76 -5.53
CA ASN A 162 -13.26 30.02 -5.18
C ASN A 162 -14.24 31.08 -4.63
N ASP A 163 -15.56 30.84 -4.68
CA ASP A 163 -16.57 31.73 -4.09
C ASP A 163 -16.60 31.54 -2.57
N LYS A 164 -15.85 32.39 -1.86
CA LYS A 164 -15.74 32.34 -0.40
C LYS A 164 -17.10 32.44 0.31
N LYS A 165 -18.04 33.22 -0.21
CA LYS A 165 -19.35 33.44 0.46
C LYS A 165 -20.25 32.23 0.26
N GLY A 166 -20.39 31.78 -0.99
CA GLY A 166 -21.20 30.60 -1.30
C GLY A 166 -20.66 29.32 -0.66
N MET A 167 -19.34 29.14 -0.66
CA MET A 167 -18.71 27.99 0.01
C MET A 167 -18.88 28.04 1.53
N ALA A 168 -18.87 29.22 2.16
CA ALA A 168 -19.14 29.33 3.59
C ALA A 168 -20.58 28.89 3.94
N LEU A 169 -21.56 29.24 3.10
CA LEU A 169 -22.94 28.74 3.25
C LEU A 169 -23.02 27.22 3.09
N LEU A 170 -22.34 26.67 2.08
CA LEU A 170 -22.32 25.22 1.86
C LEU A 170 -21.69 24.48 3.04
N VAL A 171 -20.56 24.95 3.57
CA VAL A 171 -19.91 24.37 4.75
C VAL A 171 -20.83 24.42 5.96
N ALA A 172 -21.56 25.52 6.17
CA ALA A 172 -22.51 25.63 7.27
C ALA A 172 -23.68 24.64 7.15
N GLU A 173 -24.17 24.37 5.94
CA GLU A 173 -25.18 23.32 5.70
C GLU A 173 -24.58 21.92 5.94
N PHE A 174 -23.35 21.67 5.52
CA PHE A 174 -22.66 20.41 5.78
C PHE A 174 -22.44 20.17 7.27
N ASP A 175 -22.12 21.21 8.05
CA ASP A 175 -22.00 21.10 9.51
C ASP A 175 -23.32 20.71 10.17
N LYS A 176 -24.46 21.20 9.66
CA LYS A 176 -25.79 20.77 10.14
C LYS A 176 -26.06 19.31 9.79
N ILE A 177 -25.75 18.90 8.56
CA ILE A 177 -25.89 17.51 8.10
C ILE A 177 -25.03 16.59 8.96
N ASN A 178 -23.75 16.93 9.16
CA ASN A 178 -22.82 16.17 9.98
C ASN A 178 -23.34 15.98 11.40
N LYS A 179 -23.88 17.04 12.03
CA LYS A 179 -24.51 16.94 13.36
C LYS A 179 -25.69 15.98 13.38
N THR A 180 -26.57 16.02 12.38
CA THR A 180 -27.72 15.10 12.26
C THR A 180 -27.27 13.65 12.09
N LEU A 181 -26.19 13.43 11.34
CA LEU A 181 -25.62 12.11 11.10
C LEU A 181 -24.70 11.63 12.24
N GLY A 182 -24.49 12.43 13.29
CA GLY A 182 -23.57 12.12 14.38
C GLY A 182 -22.10 12.12 13.98
N ILE A 183 -21.75 12.72 12.83
CA ILE A 183 -20.39 12.83 12.32
C ILE A 183 -19.71 14.04 12.98
N ARG A 184 -18.58 13.80 13.64
CA ARG A 184 -17.76 14.84 14.26
C ARG A 184 -16.34 14.76 13.73
N LYS A 185 -15.80 15.88 13.26
CA LYS A 185 -14.46 15.94 12.69
C LYS A 185 -13.39 15.64 13.75
N GLU A 186 -13.70 15.95 15.00
CA GLU A 186 -12.85 15.74 16.17
C GLU A 186 -12.64 14.26 16.48
N ASP A 187 -13.55 13.38 16.04
CA ASP A 187 -13.43 11.93 16.23
C ASP A 187 -12.53 11.26 15.18
N LEU A 188 -12.07 11.98 14.15
CA LEU A 188 -11.24 11.41 13.09
C LEU A 188 -9.96 10.72 13.60
N PRO A 189 -9.18 11.30 14.54
CA PRO A 189 -8.00 10.61 15.10
C PRO A 189 -8.37 9.31 15.82
N LYS A 190 -9.53 9.28 16.49
CA LYS A 190 -10.03 8.09 17.18
C LYS A 190 -10.39 6.98 16.19
N TYR A 191 -11.04 7.31 15.07
CA TYR A 191 -11.32 6.34 14.02
C TYR A 191 -10.05 5.80 13.37
N GLU A 192 -9.04 6.66 13.17
CA GLU A 192 -7.74 6.24 12.65
C GLU A 192 -7.03 5.27 13.60
N GLU A 193 -7.00 5.57 14.90
CA GLU A 193 -6.43 4.67 15.91
C GLU A 193 -7.16 3.32 15.97
N GLN A 194 -8.50 3.33 15.94
CA GLN A 194 -9.30 2.11 15.89
C GLN A 194 -9.02 1.28 14.63
N LEU A 195 -8.89 1.94 13.48
CA LEU A 195 -8.53 1.28 12.22
C LEU A 195 -7.14 0.65 12.30
N GLU A 196 -6.16 1.34 12.86
CA GLU A 196 -4.80 0.82 13.06
C GLU A 196 -4.81 -0.44 13.94
N LEU A 197 -5.59 -0.45 15.03
CA LEU A 197 -5.75 -1.63 15.89
C LEU A 197 -6.42 -2.80 15.16
N ASN A 198 -7.45 -2.54 14.35
CA ASN A 198 -8.12 -3.58 13.58
C ASN A 198 -7.20 -4.20 12.52
N ILE A 199 -6.43 -3.37 11.81
CA ILE A 199 -5.42 -3.84 10.84
C ILE A 199 -4.34 -4.66 11.56
N ALA A 200 -3.84 -4.15 12.69
CA ALA A 200 -2.85 -4.83 13.51
C ALA A 200 -3.32 -6.23 13.94
N LYS A 201 -4.57 -6.33 14.43
CA LYS A 201 -5.17 -7.60 14.82
C LYS A 201 -5.28 -8.56 13.64
N ALA A 202 -5.82 -8.11 12.52
CA ALA A 202 -5.98 -8.96 11.33
C ALA A 202 -4.63 -9.49 10.81
N GLN A 203 -3.59 -8.65 10.80
CA GLN A 203 -2.24 -9.06 10.43
C GLN A 203 -1.65 -10.08 11.43
N LEU A 204 -1.88 -9.92 12.74
CA LEU A 204 -1.46 -10.90 13.73
C LEU A 204 -2.21 -12.23 13.59
N GLU A 205 -3.49 -12.22 13.20
CA GLU A 205 -4.27 -13.42 12.89
C GLU A 205 -3.68 -14.16 11.68
N GLU A 206 -3.32 -13.43 10.62
CA GLU A 206 -2.65 -13.98 9.44
C GLU A 206 -1.27 -14.56 9.81
N LEU A 207 -0.45 -13.82 10.55
CA LEU A 207 0.86 -14.30 11.03
C LEU A 207 0.74 -15.56 11.90
N LYS A 208 -0.27 -15.63 12.78
CA LYS A 208 -0.54 -16.80 13.60
C LYS A 208 -0.91 -18.00 12.74
N LYS A 209 -1.76 -17.79 11.73
CA LYS A 209 -2.15 -18.85 10.79
C LYS A 209 -0.94 -19.37 10.01
N ASP A 210 -0.14 -18.49 9.43
CA ASP A 210 1.05 -18.87 8.65
C ASP A 210 2.08 -19.62 9.52
N ALA A 211 2.29 -19.17 10.76
CA ALA A 211 3.17 -19.83 11.71
C ALA A 211 2.68 -21.25 12.04
N LEU A 212 1.38 -21.42 12.31
CA LEU A 212 0.79 -22.73 12.59
C LEU A 212 0.89 -23.67 11.37
N GLU A 213 0.60 -23.18 10.17
CA GLU A 213 0.71 -23.96 8.94
C GLU A 213 2.16 -24.43 8.70
N ALA A 214 3.14 -23.55 8.92
CA ALA A 214 4.56 -23.89 8.81
C ALA A 214 4.99 -24.93 9.85
N MET A 215 4.58 -24.77 11.12
CA MET A 215 4.91 -25.72 12.19
C MET A 215 4.27 -27.09 11.98
N GLU A 216 3.00 -27.15 11.56
CA GLU A 216 2.33 -28.41 11.23
C GLU A 216 2.98 -29.12 10.03
N THR A 217 3.46 -28.36 9.05
CA THR A 217 4.23 -28.92 7.92
C THR A 217 5.57 -29.48 8.37
N GLN A 218 6.25 -28.81 9.31
CA GLN A 218 7.52 -29.28 9.86
C GLN A 218 7.34 -30.56 10.68
N LYS A 219 6.31 -30.63 11.53
CA LYS A 219 5.99 -31.79 12.38
C LYS A 219 5.71 -33.07 11.60
N LYS A 220 5.24 -32.96 10.35
CA LYS A 220 5.00 -34.13 9.47
C LYS A 220 6.28 -34.81 8.98
N ARG A 221 7.44 -34.15 9.09
CA ARG A 221 8.74 -34.73 8.69
C ARG A 221 9.22 -35.72 9.74
N GLU A 222 9.68 -36.89 9.31
CA GLU A 222 10.18 -37.97 10.19
C GLU A 222 11.20 -37.48 11.22
N GLU A 223 12.05 -36.53 10.84
CA GLU A 223 13.10 -35.92 11.66
C GLU A 223 12.57 -35.18 12.90
N PHE A 224 11.30 -34.73 12.89
CA PHE A 224 10.73 -33.83 13.89
C PHE A 224 9.43 -34.37 14.53
N LYS A 225 9.08 -35.65 14.30
CA LYS A 225 7.82 -36.24 14.77
C LYS A 225 7.68 -36.30 16.29
N ASP A 226 8.80 -36.48 16.99
CA ASP A 226 8.85 -36.61 18.44
C ASP A 226 9.10 -35.26 19.15
N GLU A 227 9.33 -34.19 18.38
CA GLU A 227 9.55 -32.85 18.96
C GLU A 227 8.22 -32.17 19.32
N PRO A 228 8.12 -31.54 20.51
CA PRO A 228 6.94 -30.79 20.89
C PRO A 228 6.80 -29.53 20.04
N MET A 229 5.58 -29.26 19.57
CA MET A 229 5.31 -28.02 18.85
C MET A 229 5.44 -26.82 19.79
N VAL A 230 6.22 -25.84 19.36
CA VAL A 230 6.48 -24.62 20.11
C VAL A 230 5.26 -23.69 20.08
N ASP A 231 5.03 -22.92 21.15
CA ASP A 231 3.97 -21.91 21.18
C ASP A 231 4.28 -20.75 20.24
N VAL A 232 3.32 -20.38 19.40
CA VAL A 232 3.37 -19.25 18.46
C VAL A 232 3.78 -17.95 19.16
N LYS A 233 3.37 -17.75 20.42
CA LYS A 233 3.71 -16.56 21.21
C LYS A 233 5.20 -16.44 21.54
N SER A 234 5.90 -17.57 21.55
CA SER A 234 7.33 -17.62 21.86
C SER A 234 8.22 -17.41 20.64
N LEU A 235 7.63 -17.45 19.42
CA LEU A 235 8.35 -17.20 18.19
C LEU A 235 8.87 -15.76 18.16
N ASP A 236 10.11 -15.62 17.70
CA ASP A 236 10.75 -14.32 17.55
C ASP A 236 11.01 -14.07 16.06
N ILE A 237 10.20 -13.19 15.48
CA ILE A 237 10.26 -12.84 14.05
C ILE A 237 11.64 -12.29 13.67
N ARG A 238 12.37 -11.70 14.63
CA ARG A 238 13.72 -11.16 14.40
C ARG A 238 14.73 -12.23 13.94
N ASN A 239 14.48 -13.50 14.23
CA ASN A 239 15.32 -14.60 13.76
C ASN A 239 15.14 -14.92 12.26
N PHE A 240 14.13 -14.33 11.62
CA PHE A 240 13.73 -14.62 10.24
C PHE A 240 13.88 -13.41 9.29
N VAL A 241 14.33 -12.24 9.80
CA VAL A 241 14.27 -10.92 9.14
C VAL A 241 15.65 -10.30 8.93
#